data_AF-A0A847VNK2-F1
#
_entry.id   AF-A0A847VNK2-F1
#
_cell.length_a   1.000
_cell.length_b   1.000
_cell.length_c   1.000
_cell.angle_alpha   90.00
_cell.angle_beta   90.00
_cell.angle_gamma   90.00
#
_symmetry.space_group_name_H-M   'P 1'
#
loop_
_entity.id
_entity.type
_entity.pdbx_description
1 polymer ?
#
loop_
_entity_poly.entity_id
_entity_poly.type
_entity_poly.pdbx_seq_one_letter_code
_entity_poly.pdbx_strand_id
1 'polypeptide(L)'
;MNPRAIIFDVDGTLADTEEGHRQAYNRAFEEAGLPWHWDQALYARLLAVTGGKERMRHFVSDFWNSVAPTDLDDLIARLYRRKTEIYTAMVRAGGMPLR
;
A
#
# COMPACT_ATOMS: atom_id res chain seq x y z
N MET A 1 18.74 8.55 -23.68
CA MET A 1 18.72 7.89 -22.35
C MET A 1 17.84 8.75 -21.45
N ASN A 2 16.63 8.28 -21.13
CA ASN A 2 15.73 9.03 -20.26
C ASN A 2 16.13 8.78 -18.80
N PRO A 3 16.28 9.80 -17.95
CA PRO A 3 16.57 9.58 -16.55
C PRO A 3 15.38 8.85 -15.90
N ARG A 4 15.62 7.67 -15.34
CA ARG A 4 14.73 7.07 -14.32
C ARG A 4 14.96 7.85 -13.04
N ALA A 5 14.32 9.01 -12.94
CA ALA A 5 14.28 9.74 -11.68
C ALA A 5 13.29 9.02 -10.76
N ILE A 6 13.81 8.22 -9.83
CA ILE A 6 13.07 7.84 -8.62
C ILE A 6 13.37 8.95 -7.63
N ILE A 7 12.42 9.86 -7.46
CA ILE A 7 12.49 10.89 -6.43
C ILE A 7 12.23 10.17 -5.10
N PHE A 8 13.28 9.99 -4.31
CA PHE A 8 13.15 9.74 -2.88
C PHE A 8 13.02 11.11 -2.22
N ASP A 9 11.83 11.43 -1.73
CA ASP A 9 11.68 12.52 -0.76
C ASP A 9 11.79 11.93 0.65
N VAL A 10 12.66 12.54 1.46
CA VAL A 10 13.21 12.03 2.73
C VAL A 10 12.74 12.87 3.93
N ASP A 11 11.91 13.89 3.74
CA ASP A 11 11.48 14.75 4.84
C ASP A 11 10.09 14.38 5.36
N GLY A 12 9.91 14.41 6.67
CA GLY A 12 8.85 13.71 7.45
C GLY A 12 7.38 13.91 7.05
N THR A 13 7.08 14.75 6.06
CA THR A 13 5.75 14.90 5.45
C THR A 13 5.42 13.75 4.49
N LEU A 14 6.39 13.28 3.70
CA LEU A 14 6.15 12.14 2.80
C LEU A 14 6.12 10.82 3.60
N ALA A 15 6.97 10.72 4.63
CA ALA A 15 6.95 9.60 5.59
C ALA A 15 5.61 9.51 6.33
N ASP A 16 5.02 10.64 6.75
CA ASP A 16 3.67 10.68 7.32
C ASP A 16 2.59 10.23 6.32
N THR A 17 2.73 10.58 5.02
CA THR A 17 1.80 10.11 3.97
C THR A 17 1.95 8.62 3.64
N GLU A 18 3.17 8.10 3.61
CA GLU A 18 3.46 6.69 3.34
C GLU A 18 3.06 5.81 4.53
N GLU A 19 3.23 6.28 5.76
CA GLU A 19 2.71 5.62 6.95
C GLU A 19 1.17 5.58 6.93
N GLY A 20 0.52 6.67 6.53
CA GLY A 20 -0.93 6.70 6.29
C GLY A 20 -1.36 5.69 5.22
N HIS A 21 -0.59 5.55 4.14
CA HIS A 21 -0.83 4.51 3.13
C HIS A 21 -0.65 3.09 3.68
N ARG A 22 0.42 2.81 4.43
CA ARG A 22 0.67 1.51 5.06
C ARG A 22 -0.47 1.11 5.99
N GLN A 23 -0.93 2.03 6.83
CA GLN A 23 -2.08 1.79 7.72
C GLN A 23 -3.35 1.51 6.93
N ALA A 24 -3.61 2.25 5.85
CA ALA A 24 -4.78 2.02 5.00
C ALA A 24 -4.73 0.65 4.28
N TYR A 25 -3.54 0.18 3.88
CA TYR A 25 -3.35 -1.18 3.37
C TYR A 25 -3.70 -2.23 4.44
N ASN A 26 -3.10 -2.12 5.62
CA ASN A 26 -3.32 -3.09 6.70
C ASN A 26 -4.79 -3.15 7.12
N ARG A 27 -5.49 -2.01 7.22
CA ARG A 27 -6.95 -2.00 7.47
C ARG A 27 -7.73 -2.67 6.34
N ALA A 28 -7.37 -2.44 5.08
CA ALA A 28 -8.04 -3.11 3.96
C ALA A 28 -7.83 -4.62 3.96
N PHE A 29 -6.65 -5.10 4.38
CA PHE A 29 -6.38 -6.53 4.56
C PHE A 29 -7.19 -7.13 5.69
N GLU A 30 -7.23 -6.45 6.83
CA GLU A 30 -8.00 -6.85 8.02
C GLU A 30 -9.51 -6.95 7.71
N GLU A 31 -10.09 -5.93 7.07
CA GLU A 31 -11.50 -5.93 6.65
C GLU A 31 -11.81 -7.03 5.63
N ALA A 32 -10.83 -7.44 4.83
CA ALA A 32 -10.95 -8.54 3.89
C ALA A 32 -10.73 -9.93 4.53
N GLY A 33 -10.45 -9.99 5.85
CA GLY A 33 -10.15 -11.23 6.57
C GLY A 33 -8.83 -11.87 6.16
N LEU A 34 -7.91 -11.10 5.58
CA LEU A 34 -6.61 -11.59 5.15
C LEU A 34 -5.62 -11.55 6.32
N PRO A 35 -4.77 -12.59 6.47
CA PRO A 35 -3.71 -12.61 7.48
C PRO A 35 -2.51 -11.70 7.10
N TRP A 36 -2.67 -10.80 6.12
CA TRP A 36 -1.59 -9.97 5.63
C TRP A 36 -1.39 -8.78 6.56
N HIS A 37 -0.13 -8.57 6.96
CA HIS A 37 0.26 -7.40 7.73
C HIS A 37 1.60 -6.89 7.22
N TRP A 38 1.64 -5.63 6.83
CA TRP A 38 2.87 -4.95 6.41
C TRP A 38 3.35 -4.07 7.56
N ASP A 39 4.39 -4.52 8.26
CA ASP A 39 5.14 -3.68 9.17
C ASP A 39 5.95 -2.61 8.38
N GLN A 40 6.60 -1.70 9.09
CA GLN A 40 7.35 -0.61 8.46
C GLN A 40 8.55 -1.13 7.65
N ALA A 41 9.23 -2.19 8.10
CA ALA A 41 10.42 -2.72 7.44
C ALA A 41 10.05 -3.42 6.12
N LEU A 42 8.98 -4.23 6.13
CA LEU A 42 8.41 -4.84 4.94
C LEU A 42 7.89 -3.77 3.99
N TYR A 43 7.15 -2.78 4.49
CA TYR A 43 6.62 -1.72 3.64
C TYR A 43 7.73 -0.92 2.95
N ALA A 44 8.81 -0.57 3.65
CA ALA A 44 9.97 0.10 3.06
C ALA A 44 10.58 -0.70 1.90
N ARG A 45 10.65 -2.04 2.01
CA ARG A 45 11.09 -2.91 0.90
C ARG A 45 10.11 -2.88 -0.27
N LEU A 46 8.80 -2.93 0.04
CA LEU A 46 7.73 -2.89 -0.96
C LEU A 46 7.62 -1.55 -1.70
N LEU A 47 8.10 -0.44 -1.11
CA LEU A 47 8.14 0.88 -1.77
C LEU A 47 9.05 0.92 -3.00
N ALA A 48 9.99 -0.03 -3.15
CA ALA A 48 10.79 -0.16 -4.36
C ALA A 48 9.95 -0.48 -5.61
N VAL A 49 8.74 -1.04 -5.43
CA VAL A 49 7.78 -1.27 -6.50
C VAL A 49 6.82 -0.08 -6.59
N THR A 50 6.80 0.59 -7.74
CA THR A 50 5.84 1.66 -8.04
C THR A 50 4.46 1.08 -8.33
N GLY A 51 3.41 1.78 -7.92
CA GLY A 51 2.03 1.35 -8.17
C GLY A 51 1.48 0.47 -7.05
N GLY A 52 0.34 0.85 -6.49
CA GLY A 52 -0.19 0.21 -5.30
C GLY A 52 -0.76 -1.20 -5.52
N LYS A 53 -1.13 -1.54 -6.76
CA LYS A 53 -1.58 -2.89 -7.15
C LYS A 53 -0.38 -3.81 -7.39
N GLU A 54 0.60 -3.31 -8.12
CA GLU A 54 1.86 -3.98 -8.42
C GLU A 54 2.61 -4.31 -7.14
N ARG A 55 2.58 -3.42 -6.15
CA ARG A 55 3.11 -3.67 -4.81
C ARG A 55 2.48 -4.87 -4.10
N MET A 56 1.16 -5.03 -4.18
CA MET A 56 0.47 -6.21 -3.62
C MET A 56 0.81 -7.48 -4.40
N ARG A 57 0.92 -7.42 -5.74
CA ARG A 57 1.37 -8.56 -6.54
C ARG A 57 2.78 -8.99 -6.15
N HIS A 58 3.69 -8.04 -6.02
CA HIS A 58 5.06 -8.30 -5.61
C HIS A 58 5.14 -8.89 -4.20
N PHE A 59 4.33 -8.38 -3.26
CA PHE A 59 4.21 -8.97 -1.92
C PHE A 59 3.78 -10.45 -1.99
N VAL A 60 2.73 -10.78 -2.76
CA VAL A 60 2.25 -12.17 -2.88
C VAL A 60 3.27 -13.08 -3.58
N SER A 61 4.04 -12.54 -4.52
CA SER A 61 5.08 -13.29 -5.25
C SER A 61 6.32 -13.58 -4.39
N ASP A 62 6.83 -12.56 -3.69
CA ASP A 62 8.21 -12.59 -3.18
C ASP A 62 8.31 -12.63 -1.64
N PHE A 63 7.20 -12.38 -0.94
CA PHE A 63 7.18 -12.26 0.53
C PHE A 63 6.12 -13.15 1.19
N TRP A 64 5.09 -13.56 0.45
CA TRP A 64 4.04 -14.43 0.97
C TRP A 64 4.46 -15.90 0.84
N ASN A 65 4.64 -16.56 1.99
CA ASN A 65 5.10 -17.95 2.05
C ASN A 65 3.98 -19.00 1.92
N SER A 66 2.72 -18.57 1.79
CA SER A 66 1.58 -19.48 1.65
C SER A 66 1.06 -19.48 0.21
N VAL A 67 0.09 -20.37 -0.07
CA VAL A 67 -0.55 -20.45 -1.39
C VAL A 67 -1.16 -19.09 -1.75
N ALA A 68 -0.86 -18.62 -2.97
CA ALA A 68 -1.46 -17.41 -3.52
C ALA A 68 -2.97 -17.61 -3.71
N PRO A 69 -3.80 -16.59 -3.43
CA PRO A 69 -5.23 -16.65 -3.73
C PRO A 69 -5.48 -16.94 -5.22
N THR A 70 -6.45 -17.81 -5.53
CA THR A 70 -6.78 -18.18 -6.91
C THR A 70 -7.23 -16.97 -7.75
N ASP A 71 -7.99 -16.05 -7.15
CA ASP A 71 -8.49 -14.83 -7.80
C ASP A 71 -7.66 -13.59 -7.43
N LEU A 72 -6.33 -13.72 -7.51
CA LEU A 72 -5.40 -12.70 -7.00
C LEU A 72 -5.63 -11.31 -7.60
N ASP A 73 -5.86 -11.20 -8.92
CA ASP A 73 -6.07 -9.91 -9.57
C ASP A 73 -7.35 -9.21 -9.11
N ASP A 74 -8.44 -9.97 -8.97
CA ASP A 74 -9.71 -9.44 -8.48
C ASP A 74 -9.63 -9.06 -7.01
N LEU A 75 -8.94 -9.87 -6.20
CA LEU A 75 -8.66 -9.54 -4.80
C LEU A 75 -7.88 -8.23 -4.70
N ILE A 76 -6.81 -8.08 -5.48
CA ILE A 76 -5.99 -6.86 -5.52
C ILE A 76 -6.80 -5.65 -5.96
N ALA A 77 -7.68 -5.80 -6.96
CA ALA A 77 -8.56 -4.71 -7.39
C ALA A 77 -9.50 -4.26 -6.26
N ARG A 78 -10.10 -5.20 -5.52
CA ARG A 78 -10.97 -4.91 -4.36
C ARG A 78 -10.20 -4.24 -3.23
N LEU A 79 -9.03 -4.80 -2.86
CA LEU A 79 -8.17 -4.25 -1.81
C LEU A 79 -7.69 -2.84 -2.14
N TYR A 80 -7.29 -2.59 -3.38
CA TYR A 80 -6.83 -1.27 -3.80
C TYR A 80 -7.93 -0.22 -3.72
N ARG A 81 -9.15 -0.56 -4.18
CA ARG A 81 -10.32 0.32 -4.05
C ARG A 81 -10.59 0.63 -2.57
N ARG A 82 -10.64 -0.40 -1.72
CA ARG A 82 -10.96 -0.23 -0.31
C ARG A 82 -9.90 0.56 0.45
N LYS A 83 -8.61 0.27 0.23
CA LYS A 83 -7.49 1.05 0.77
C LYS A 83 -7.59 2.53 0.38
N THR A 84 -8.02 2.83 -0.86
CA THR A 84 -8.15 4.22 -1.34
C THR A 84 -9.26 4.96 -0.58
N GLU A 85 -10.40 4.31 -0.35
CA GLU A 85 -11.49 4.85 0.47
C GLU A 85 -11.03 5.12 1.91
N ILE A 86 -10.36 4.15 2.53
CA ILE A 86 -9.83 4.27 3.91
C ILE A 86 -8.84 5.42 4.01
N TYR A 87 -7.88 5.50 3.09
CA TYR A 87 -6.88 6.57 3.09
C TYR A 87 -7.54 7.94 2.90
N THR A 88 -8.50 8.07 1.97
CA THR A 88 -9.25 9.31 1.75
C THR A 88 -9.99 9.74 3.02
N ALA A 89 -10.60 8.80 3.74
CA ALA A 89 -11.27 9.07 5.00
C ALA A 89 -10.28 9.50 6.11
N MET A 90 -9.11 8.87 6.19
CA MET A 90 -8.04 9.26 7.14
C MET A 90 -7.55 10.69 6.90
N VAL A 91 -7.29 11.05 5.64
CA VAL A 91 -6.86 12.41 5.28
C VAL A 91 -7.94 13.45 5.63
N ARG A 92 -9.21 13.15 5.34
CA ARG A 92 -10.35 14.02 5.71
C ARG A 92 -10.48 14.20 7.22
N ALA A 93 -10.33 13.12 7.98
CA ALA A 93 -10.42 13.14 9.44
C ALA A 93 -9.23 13.87 10.09
N GLY A 94 -8.05 13.84 9.47
CA GLY A 94 -6.85 14.57 9.89
C GLY A 94 -6.87 16.08 9.59
N GLY A 95 -7.98 16.62 9.06
CA GLY A 95 -8.14 18.06 8.83
C GLY A 95 -7.38 18.63 7.63
N MET A 96 -6.76 17.78 6.79
CA MET A 96 -6.09 18.24 5.58
C MET A 96 -7.10 18.39 4.43
N PRO A 97 -7.27 19.59 3.85
CA PRO A 97 -8.11 19.77 2.67
C PRO A 97 -7.46 19.04 1.49
N LEU A 98 -8.17 18.04 0.95
CA LEU A 98 -7.86 17.47 -0.37
C LEU A 98 -8.04 18.60 -1.38
N ARG A 99 -6.93 19.12 -1.94
CA ARG A 99 -6.93 20.05 -3.07
C ARG A 99 -6.56 19.32 -4.34
#